data_AF-A0A832JTZ5-F1
#
_entry.id   AF-A0A832JTZ5-F1
#
_cell.length_a   1.000
_cell.length_b   1.000
_cell.length_c   1.000
_cell.angle_alpha   90.00
_cell.angle_beta   90.00
_cell.angle_gamma   90.00
#
_symmetry.space_group_name_H-M   'P 1'
#
loop_
_entity.id
_entity.type
_entity.pdbx_description
1 polymer ?
#
loop_
_entity_poly.entity_id
_entity_poly.type
_entity_poly.pdbx_seq_one_letter_code
_entity_poly.pdbx_strand_id
1 'polypeptide(L)'
;MGFDLRVTLPRLYLDQSAPMRELGMRGALDVARRGASLGRERAAEAASFYARLGDELADFQRRSVADVARAAFGRRPDYDVGVLPRSGVGVRLEPGRVEVDVRG
;
A
#
# COMPACT_ATOMS: atom_id res chain seq x y z
N MET A 1 14.12 -41.97 -42.82
CA MET A 1 13.51 -40.67 -42.47
C MET A 1 13.44 -40.56 -40.96
N GLY A 2 14.22 -39.65 -40.38
CA GLY A 2 14.14 -39.27 -38.97
C GLY A 2 13.45 -37.91 -38.84
N PHE A 3 12.91 -37.59 -37.68
CA PHE A 3 12.40 -36.26 -37.38
C PHE A 3 12.90 -35.79 -36.02
N ASP A 4 13.24 -34.52 -35.93
CA ASP A 4 13.61 -33.80 -34.72
C ASP A 4 12.42 -32.94 -34.30
N LEU A 5 12.16 -32.88 -32.99
CA LEU A 5 10.93 -32.28 -32.46
C LEU A 5 11.30 -31.35 -31.30
N ARG A 6 11.03 -30.05 -31.46
CA ARG A 6 11.22 -29.04 -30.41
C ARG A 6 9.87 -28.55 -29.91
N VAL A 7 9.64 -28.71 -28.61
CA VAL A 7 8.41 -28.27 -27.96
C VAL A 7 8.73 -27.14 -26.98
N THR A 8 8.10 -26.00 -27.19
CA THR A 8 8.01 -24.89 -26.23
C THR A 8 6.64 -24.95 -25.58
N LEU A 9 6.59 -25.13 -24.26
CA LEU A 9 5.34 -25.16 -23.51
C LEU A 9 4.75 -23.75 -23.34
N PRO A 10 3.43 -23.61 -23.25
CA PRO A 10 2.80 -22.33 -22.94
C PRO A 10 3.19 -21.84 -21.54
N ARG A 11 3.21 -20.52 -21.35
CA ARG A 11 3.47 -19.88 -20.04
C ARG A 11 2.29 -19.02 -19.63
N LEU A 12 1.87 -19.17 -18.38
CA LEU A 12 0.80 -18.40 -17.77
C LEU A 12 1.39 -17.39 -16.79
N TYR A 13 1.02 -16.12 -16.92
CA TYR A 13 1.39 -15.06 -16.01
C TYR A 13 0.14 -14.52 -15.32
N LEU A 14 0.21 -14.43 -14.00
CA LEU A 14 -0.86 -13.93 -13.14
C LEU A 14 -0.37 -12.66 -12.43
N ASP A 15 -1.08 -11.55 -12.62
CA ASP A 15 -0.84 -10.30 -11.90
C ASP A 15 -1.94 -10.06 -10.86
N GLN A 16 -1.58 -10.23 -9.59
CA GLN A 16 -2.49 -10.06 -8.45
C GLN A 16 -2.30 -8.70 -7.76
N SER A 17 -1.49 -7.80 -8.33
CA SER A 17 -1.14 -6.53 -7.67
C SER A 17 -2.35 -5.64 -7.38
N ALA A 18 -3.35 -5.59 -8.27
CA ALA A 18 -4.57 -4.82 -8.10
C ALA A 18 -5.45 -5.33 -6.92
N PRO A 19 -5.88 -6.60 -6.88
CA PRO A 19 -6.66 -7.12 -5.74
C PRO A 19 -5.91 -7.03 -4.42
N MET A 20 -4.60 -7.26 -4.41
CA MET A 20 -3.80 -7.20 -3.17
C MET A 20 -3.71 -5.77 -2.61
N ARG A 21 -3.63 -4.74 -3.47
CA ARG A 21 -3.66 -3.34 -3.03
C ARG A 21 -4.99 -2.95 -2.39
N GLU A 22 -6.11 -3.47 -2.90
CA GLU A 22 -7.44 -3.22 -2.33
C GLU A 22 -7.59 -3.85 -0.94
N LEU A 23 -7.02 -5.03 -0.73
CA LEU A 23 -6.96 -5.71 0.57
C LEU A 23 -5.97 -5.07 1.56
N GLY A 24 -5.40 -3.91 1.22
CA GLY A 24 -4.39 -3.24 2.05
C GLY A 24 -3.04 -3.97 2.08
N MET A 25 -2.88 -5.07 1.35
CA MET A 25 -1.63 -5.80 1.20
C MET A 25 -0.75 -5.11 0.15
N ARG A 26 -0.15 -4.00 0.58
CA ARG A 26 0.77 -3.20 -0.24
C ARG A 26 2.20 -3.72 -0.10
N GLY A 27 3.00 -3.58 -1.16
CA GLY A 27 4.42 -3.90 -1.10
C GLY A 27 5.14 -3.07 -0.03
N ALA A 28 6.17 -3.64 0.59
CA ALA A 28 6.89 -3.02 1.71
C ALA A 28 7.36 -1.57 1.44
N LEU A 29 7.75 -1.27 0.20
CA LEU A 29 8.16 0.07 -0.22
C LEU A 29 7.02 1.10 -0.23
N ASP A 30 5.81 0.70 -0.61
CA ASP A 30 4.64 1.58 -0.62
C ASP A 30 4.14 1.87 0.80
N VAL A 31 4.23 0.87 1.68
CA VAL A 31 3.97 1.04 3.11
C VAL A 31 4.98 2.01 3.72
N ALA A 32 6.28 1.84 3.42
CA ALA A 32 7.34 2.71 3.91
C ALA A 32 7.16 4.16 3.41
N ARG A 33 6.86 4.37 2.12
CA ARG A 33 6.61 5.71 1.56
C ARG A 33 5.39 6.37 2.19
N ARG A 34 4.29 5.63 2.38
CA ARG A 34 3.09 6.18 3.01
C ARG A 34 3.33 6.48 4.49
N GLY A 35 4.06 5.61 5.20
CA GLY A 35 4.48 5.84 6.57
C GLY A 35 5.39 7.07 6.71
N ALA A 36 6.32 7.29 5.79
CA ALA A 36 7.18 8.47 5.79
C ALA A 36 6.41 9.77 5.48
N SER A 37 5.45 9.73 4.56
CA SER A 37 4.58 10.88 4.27
C SER A 37 3.65 11.19 5.44
N LEU A 38 3.00 10.18 6.00
CA LEU A 38 2.16 10.33 7.20
C LEU A 38 2.97 10.80 8.40
N GLY A 39 4.17 10.28 8.60
CA GLY A 39 5.08 10.70 9.66
C GLY A 39 5.47 12.18 9.53
N ARG A 40 5.76 12.65 8.32
CA ARG A 40 6.05 14.07 8.07
C ARG A 40 4.83 14.96 8.30
N GLU A 41 3.65 14.53 7.86
CA GLU A 41 2.41 15.26 8.07
C GLU A 41 2.06 15.38 9.56
N ARG A 42 2.16 14.27 10.30
CA ARG A 42 1.94 14.26 11.76
C ARG A 42 3.01 15.03 12.53
N ALA A 43 4.26 15.00 12.08
CA ALA A 43 5.32 15.80 12.68
C ALA A 43 5.07 17.31 12.46
N ALA A 44 4.62 17.72 11.27
CA ALA A 44 4.26 19.10 10.98
C ALA A 44 3.03 19.55 11.79
N GLU A 45 2.03 18.69 11.91
CA GLU A 45 0.83 18.93 12.71
C GLU A 45 1.18 19.05 14.21
N ALA A 46 2.03 18.17 14.72
CA ALA A 46 2.55 18.22 16.09
C ALA A 46 3.39 19.48 16.33
N ALA A 47 4.28 19.84 15.41
CA ALA A 47 5.06 21.08 15.52
C ALA A 47 4.15 22.31 15.56
N SER A 48 3.12 22.35 14.73
CA SER A 48 2.12 23.42 14.70
C SER A 48 1.25 23.44 15.95
N PHE A 49 0.97 22.28 16.53
CA PHE A 49 0.26 22.15 17.81
C PHE A 49 1.14 22.67 18.96
N TYR A 50 2.38 22.23 19.06
CA TYR A 50 3.29 22.65 20.13
C TYR A 50 3.71 24.11 20.02
N ALA A 51 3.79 24.68 18.81
CA ALA A 51 4.00 26.11 18.62
C ALA A 51 2.83 26.91 19.19
N ARG A 52 1.58 26.57 18.80
CA ARG A 52 0.37 27.20 19.34
C ARG A 52 0.23 27.00 20.85
N LEU A 53 0.55 25.80 21.35
CA LEU A 53 0.55 25.52 22.78
C LEU A 53 1.60 26.35 23.51
N GLY A 54 2.79 26.54 22.91
CA GLY A 54 3.84 27.40 23.44
C GLY A 54 3.38 28.86 23.52
N ASP A 55 2.69 29.35 22.48
CA ASP A 55 2.10 30.69 22.46
C ASP A 55 0.99 30.85 23.52
N GLU A 56 0.10 29.85 23.66
CA GLU A 56 -0.95 29.83 24.68
C GLU A 56 -0.41 29.72 26.11
N LEU A 57 0.68 28.96 26.31
CA LEU A 57 1.35 28.81 27.60
C LEU A 57 2.27 30.00 27.92
N ALA A 58 2.76 30.74 26.92
CA ALA A 58 3.40 32.04 27.17
C ALA A 58 2.40 33.04 27.77
N ASP A 59 1.10 32.87 27.48
CA ASP A 59 -0.02 33.64 28.02
C ASP A 59 -0.72 32.96 29.23
N PHE A 60 0.00 32.05 29.91
CA PHE A 60 -0.48 31.11 30.96
C PHE A 60 -1.16 31.75 32.19
N GLN A 61 -1.23 33.08 32.32
CA GLN A 61 -2.01 33.70 33.39
C GLN A 61 -3.53 33.43 33.30
N ARG A 62 -4.04 32.77 32.24
CA ARG A 62 -5.50 32.65 32.02
C ARG A 62 -6.09 31.25 31.76
N ARG A 63 -5.35 30.14 31.63
CA ARG A 63 -5.97 28.81 31.35
C ARG A 63 -5.27 27.61 31.97
N SER A 64 -6.07 26.61 32.35
CA SER A 64 -5.60 25.37 33.02
C SER A 64 -5.19 24.29 32.01
N VAL A 65 -4.10 23.58 32.30
CA VAL A 65 -3.51 22.52 31.46
C VAL A 65 -4.46 21.33 31.20
N ALA A 66 -5.47 21.13 32.06
CA ALA A 66 -6.42 20.03 31.96
C ALA A 66 -7.36 20.13 30.75
N ASP A 67 -7.70 21.35 30.30
CA ASP A 67 -8.65 21.56 29.22
C ASP A 67 -8.07 21.22 27.84
N VAL A 68 -6.75 21.43 27.67
CA VAL A 68 -6.03 21.17 26.41
C VAL A 68 -5.87 19.65 26.16
N ALA A 69 -5.62 18.87 27.22
CA ALA A 69 -5.43 17.43 27.10
C ALA A 69 -6.71 16.71 26.61
N ARG A 70 -7.89 17.17 27.01
CA ARG A 70 -9.17 16.51 26.69
C ARG A 70 -9.53 16.58 25.19
N ALA A 71 -9.08 17.62 24.49
CA ALA A 71 -9.35 17.80 23.07
C ALA A 71 -8.51 16.88 22.16
N ALA A 72 -7.32 16.46 22.61
CA ALA A 72 -6.35 15.76 21.77
C ALA A 72 -6.61 14.24 21.61
N PHE A 73 -7.29 13.60 22.56
CA PHE A 73 -7.37 12.12 22.62
C PHE A 73 -8.66 11.49 22.04
N GLY A 74 -9.52 12.26 21.39
CA GLY A 74 -10.88 11.82 21.00
C GLY A 74 -11.03 11.07 19.67
N ARG A 75 -9.98 10.85 18.87
CA ARG A 75 -10.13 10.28 17.51
C ARG A 75 -9.19 9.12 17.26
N ARG A 76 -9.70 7.88 17.41
CA ARG A 76 -9.08 6.68 16.85
C ARG A 76 -9.68 6.39 15.47
N PRO A 77 -8.88 6.08 14.44
CA PRO A 77 -9.41 5.65 13.15
C PRO A 77 -9.85 4.18 13.21
N ASP A 78 -11.07 3.90 12.78
CA ASP A 78 -11.56 2.54 12.55
C ASP A 78 -10.92 1.96 11.29
N TYR A 79 -10.45 0.71 11.37
CA TYR A 79 -9.97 -0.05 10.23
C TYR A 79 -11.08 -1.00 9.76
N ASP A 80 -11.51 -0.83 8.50
CA ASP A 80 -12.56 -1.62 7.87
C ASP A 80 -12.00 -2.99 7.43
N VAL A 81 -12.56 -4.09 7.95
CA VAL A 81 -12.02 -5.47 7.82
C VAL A 81 -12.89 -6.41 6.97
N GLY A 82 -13.81 -5.90 6.15
CA GLY A 82 -14.82 -6.72 5.47
C GLY A 82 -14.85 -6.68 3.94
N VAL A 83 -13.74 -6.48 3.21
CA VAL A 83 -13.81 -6.20 1.76
C VAL A 83 -13.16 -7.30 0.91
N LEU A 84 -13.95 -7.98 0.08
CA LEU A 84 -13.46 -8.78 -1.04
C LEU A 84 -12.97 -7.80 -2.13
N PRO A 85 -11.79 -7.99 -2.75
CA PRO A 85 -11.31 -7.06 -3.76
C PRO A 85 -12.20 -7.14 -5.00
N ARG A 86 -12.58 -5.97 -5.51
CA ARG A 86 -13.40 -5.81 -6.72
C ARG A 86 -12.55 -5.99 -7.98
N SER A 87 -11.25 -5.71 -7.88
CA SER A 87 -10.30 -5.94 -8.96
C SER A 87 -10.04 -7.43 -9.20
N GLY A 88 -10.13 -7.86 -10.46
CA GLY A 88 -9.73 -9.21 -10.87
C GLY A 88 -8.20 -9.36 -10.99
N VAL A 89 -7.75 -10.61 -11.04
CA VAL A 89 -6.36 -10.97 -11.34
C VAL A 89 -6.12 -10.79 -12.84
N GLY A 90 -5.06 -10.07 -13.21
CA GLY A 90 -4.64 -9.97 -14.61
C GLY A 90 -4.07 -11.31 -15.09
N VAL A 91 -4.53 -11.80 -16.24
CA VAL A 91 -4.09 -13.09 -16.80
C VAL A 91 -3.49 -12.86 -18.18
N ARG A 92 -2.25 -13.32 -18.39
CA ARG A 92 -1.58 -13.29 -19.70
C ARG A 92 -1.05 -14.67 -20.04
N LEU A 93 -1.39 -15.17 -21.22
CA LEU A 93 -0.93 -16.46 -21.74
C LEU A 93 0.06 -16.21 -22.88
N GLU A 94 1.26 -16.78 -22.76
CA GLU A 94 2.19 -16.93 -23.87
C GLU A 94 1.99 -18.34 -24.45
N PRO A 95 1.52 -18.48 -25.71
CA PRO A 95 1.26 -19.77 -26.30
C PRO A 95 2.55 -20.57 -26.50
N GLY A 96 2.45 -21.89 -26.37
CA GLY A 96 3.52 -22.80 -26.71
C GLY A 96 3.67 -22.97 -28.23
N ARG A 97 4.77 -23.59 -28.66
CA ARG A 97 5.05 -23.88 -30.07
C ARG A 97 5.67 -25.26 -30.21
N VAL A 98 5.30 -25.98 -31.26
CA VAL A 98 5.95 -27.23 -31.67
C VAL A 98 6.60 -27.00 -33.02
N GLU A 99 7.89 -27.34 -33.13
CA GLU A 99 8.65 -27.33 -34.38
C GLU A 99 9.06 -28.77 -34.71
N VAL A 100 8.82 -29.19 -35.95
CA VAL A 100 9.17 -30.52 -36.46
C VAL A 100 10.12 -30.33 -37.62
N ASP A 101 11.28 -30.98 -37.56
CA ASP A 101 12.30 -30.93 -38.61
C ASP A 101 12.54 -32.34 -39.16
N VAL A 102 12.30 -32.56 -40.46
CA VAL A 102 12.35 -33.88 -41.08
C VAL A 102 13.69 -34.06 -41.77
N ARG A 103 14.48 -35.04 -41.32
CA ARG A 103 15.77 -35.40 -41.90
C ARG A 103 15.58 -36.56 -42.89
N GLY A 104 15.90 -36.29 -44.15
CA GLY A 104 15.92 -37.24 -45.26
C GLY A 104 16.85 -38.41 -45.00
#